data_AF-A0A0C9ZBN7-F1
#
_entry.id   AF-A0A0C9ZBN7-F1
#
_cell.length_a   1.000
_cell.length_b   1.000
_cell.length_c   1.000
_cell.angle_alpha   90.00
_cell.angle_beta   90.00
_cell.angle_gamma   90.00
#
_symmetry.space_group_name_H-M   'P 1'
#
loop_
_entity.id
_entity.type
_entity.pdbx_description
1 polymer ?
#
loop_
_entity_poly.entity_id
_entity_poly.type
_entity_poly.pdbx_seq_one_letter_code
_entity_poly.pdbx_strand_id
1 'polypeptide(L)'
;MDQTTFRFGNLPIELVFLVFKYAAQPTFDQAEKYEHNNPYSTALELCLVSKSVRRAVLPLLLHTILLPESRNVRLFVQALFMQEEYKKASSDLQYQYAPRHLSLW
;
A
#
# COMPACT_ATOMS: atom_id res chain seq x y z
N MET A 1 34.31 1.05 6.27
CA MET A 1 33.17 1.59 5.50
C MET A 1 32.42 2.50 6.44
N ASP A 2 32.58 3.81 6.29
CA ASP A 2 31.89 4.79 7.14
C ASP A 2 30.38 4.68 6.91
N GLN A 3 29.65 4.27 7.95
CA GLN A 3 28.19 4.35 7.95
C GLN A 3 27.80 5.83 8.02
N THR A 4 27.68 6.45 6.86
CA THR A 4 27.07 7.77 6.72
C THR A 4 25.61 7.66 7.11
N THR A 5 25.31 7.93 8.37
CA THR A 5 23.95 8.04 8.87
C THR A 5 23.32 9.29 8.26
N PHE A 6 22.41 9.08 7.33
CA PHE A 6 21.69 10.17 6.68
C PHE A 6 20.49 10.56 7.55
N ARG A 7 20.40 11.85 7.94
CA ARG A 7 19.27 12.34 8.72
C ARG A 7 18.05 12.52 7.82
N PHE A 8 17.17 11.54 7.88
CA PHE A 8 15.90 11.52 7.13
C PHE A 8 15.03 12.76 7.37
N GLY A 9 15.10 13.36 8.57
CA GLY A 9 14.34 14.57 8.93
C GLY A 9 14.77 15.86 8.20
N ASN A 10 15.92 15.88 7.53
CA ASN A 10 16.39 17.04 6.77
C ASN A 10 15.99 17.00 5.29
N LEU A 11 15.30 15.94 4.85
CA LEU A 11 14.82 15.85 3.48
C LEU A 11 13.62 16.77 3.26
N PRO A 12 13.54 17.43 2.10
CA PRO A 12 12.29 17.93 1.56
C PRO A 12 11.21 16.84 1.62
N ILE A 13 10.00 17.22 2.02
CA ILE A 13 8.91 16.29 2.24
C ILE A 13 8.54 15.53 0.94
N GLU A 14 8.75 16.15 -0.21
CA GLU A 14 8.58 15.57 -1.54
C GLU A 14 9.54 14.40 -1.78
N LEU A 15 10.80 14.53 -1.35
CA LEU A 15 11.79 13.45 -1.46
C LEU A 15 11.48 12.31 -0.49
N VAL A 16 11.00 12.63 0.72
CA VAL A 16 10.53 11.63 1.68
C VAL A 16 9.38 10.80 1.07
N PHE A 17 8.39 11.46 0.47
CA PHE A 17 7.29 10.76 -0.19
C PHE A 17 7.76 9.92 -1.38
N LEU A 18 8.75 10.41 -2.14
CA LEU A 18 9.31 9.66 -3.26
C LEU A 18 10.02 8.38 -2.78
N VAL A 19 10.79 8.47 -1.69
CA VAL A 19 11.43 7.30 -1.07
C VAL A 19 10.39 6.29 -0.60
N PHE A 20 9.35 6.74 0.11
CA PHE A 20 8.26 5.85 0.53
C PHE A 20 7.53 5.23 -0.66
N LYS A 21 7.36 5.98 -1.75
CA LYS A 21 6.72 5.48 -2.96
C LYS A 21 7.50 4.33 -3.58
N TYR A 22 8.81 4.49 -3.76
CA TYR A 22 9.65 3.44 -4.32
C TYR A 22 9.81 2.26 -3.37
N ALA A 23 9.98 2.49 -2.07
CA ALA A 23 10.10 1.42 -1.08
C ALA A 23 8.81 0.60 -0.94
N ALA A 24 7.64 1.23 -1.15
CA ALA A 24 6.35 0.56 -1.07
C ALA A 24 5.92 -0.16 -2.34
N GLN A 25 6.69 -0.05 -3.44
CA GLN A 25 6.31 -0.67 -4.70
C GLN A 25 6.50 -2.18 -4.62
N PRO A 26 5.43 -2.98 -4.76
CA PRO A 26 5.54 -4.43 -4.69
C PRO A 26 6.35 -4.94 -5.89
N THR A 27 7.30 -5.84 -5.63
CA THR A 27 8.08 -6.52 -6.67
C THR A 27 7.54 -7.93 -6.86
N PHE A 28 6.98 -8.22 -8.04
CA PHE A 28 6.35 -9.50 -8.37
C PHE A 28 7.27 -10.47 -9.14
N ASP A 29 8.55 -10.11 -9.30
CA ASP A 29 9.53 -10.87 -10.09
C ASP A 29 9.96 -12.22 -9.49
N GLN A 30 9.40 -12.64 -8.35
CA GLN A 30 9.82 -13.84 -7.66
C GLN A 30 8.79 -14.96 -7.78
N ALA A 31 8.67 -15.54 -8.98
CA ALA A 31 7.91 -16.76 -9.26
C ALA A 31 8.20 -17.93 -8.29
N GLU A 32 9.34 -17.91 -7.60
CA GLU A 32 9.80 -19.00 -6.73
C GLU A 32 9.75 -18.69 -5.21
N LYS A 33 9.44 -17.45 -4.79
CA LYS A 33 9.45 -17.04 -3.35
C LYS A 33 8.10 -16.58 -2.79
N TYR A 34 7.03 -16.73 -3.56
CA TYR A 34 5.68 -16.41 -3.10
C TYR A 34 5.25 -17.15 -1.82
N GLU A 35 5.92 -18.26 -1.47
CA GLU A 35 5.59 -19.00 -0.25
C GLU A 35 6.07 -18.33 1.04
N HIS A 36 7.04 -17.39 1.02
CA HIS A 36 7.64 -16.92 2.28
C HIS A 36 7.58 -15.41 2.50
N ASN A 37 7.49 -14.56 1.47
CA ASN A 37 7.50 -13.11 1.65
C ASN A 37 6.28 -12.44 1.02
N ASN A 38 5.44 -11.82 1.86
CA ASN A 38 4.36 -10.95 1.41
C ASN A 38 4.96 -9.77 0.62
N PRO A 39 4.65 -9.60 -0.69
CA PRO A 39 5.21 -8.54 -1.53
C PRO A 39 4.78 -7.13 -1.08
N TYR A 40 3.82 -7.04 -0.18
CA TYR A 40 3.33 -5.80 0.41
C TYR A 40 3.92 -5.48 1.79
N SER A 41 4.78 -6.34 2.35
CA SER A 41 5.31 -6.21 3.73
C SER A 41 5.88 -4.82 4.02
N THR A 42 6.84 -4.35 3.22
CA THR A 42 7.45 -3.01 3.37
C THR A 42 6.42 -1.88 3.35
N ALA A 43 5.44 -1.97 2.44
CA ALA A 43 4.41 -0.95 2.30
C ALA A 43 3.41 -0.96 3.48
N LEU A 44 3.09 -2.14 4.01
CA LEU A 44 2.27 -2.28 5.22
C LEU A 44 2.98 -1.68 6.44
N GLU A 45 4.28 -1.93 6.60
CA GLU A 45 5.09 -1.34 7.67
C GLU A 45 5.11 0.19 7.58
N LEU A 46 5.30 0.75 6.38
CA LEU A 46 5.25 2.21 6.16
C LEU A 46 3.88 2.80 6.53
N CYS A 47 2.78 2.09 6.29
CA CYS A 47 1.43 2.53 6.65
C CYS A 47 1.20 2.67 8.17
N LEU A 48 2.07 2.10 9.00
CA LEU A 48 2.01 2.20 10.46
C LEU A 48 2.71 3.46 11.00
N VAL A 49 3.57 4.12 10.21
CA VAL A 49 4.38 5.26 10.66
C VAL A 49 3.52 6.48 11.00
N SER A 50 2.62 6.90 10.10
CA SER A 50 1.70 8.03 10.36
C SER A 50 0.52 8.04 9.38
N LYS A 51 -0.51 8.84 9.68
CA LYS A 51 -1.67 9.04 8.79
C LYS A 51 -1.25 9.58 7.41
N SER A 52 -0.28 10.48 7.36
CA SER A 52 0.21 11.08 6.11
C SER A 52 1.02 10.07 5.28
N VAL A 53 1.88 9.28 5.92
CA VAL A 53 2.64 8.22 5.23
C VAL A 53 1.70 7.15 4.70
N ARG A 54 0.73 6.72 5.50
CA ARG A 54 -0.32 5.78 5.06
C ARG A 54 -1.06 6.28 3.83
N ARG A 55 -1.50 7.55 3.83
CA ARG A 55 -2.22 8.13 2.69
C ARG A 55 -1.38 8.21 1.41
N ALA A 56 -0.06 8.35 1.53
CA ALA A 56 0.84 8.33 0.38
C ALA A 56 1.14 6.91 -0.13
N VAL A 57 1.25 5.93 0.79
CA VAL A 57 1.66 4.55 0.47
C VAL A 57 0.49 3.66 0.03
N LEU A 58 -0.67 3.76 0.69
CA LEU A 58 -1.84 2.93 0.41
C LEU A 58 -2.27 2.92 -1.07
N PRO A 59 -2.27 4.02 -1.84
CA PRO A 59 -2.59 3.95 -3.27
C PRO A 59 -1.69 3.01 -4.08
N LEU A 60 -0.43 2.84 -3.66
CA LEU A 60 0.57 2.01 -4.35
C LEU A 60 0.33 0.53 -4.10
N LEU A 61 0.02 0.16 -2.85
CA LEU A 61 -0.45 -1.18 -2.47
C LEU A 61 -1.63 -1.61 -3.35
N LEU A 62 -2.54 -0.67 -3.56
CA LEU A 62 -3.74 -0.92 -4.31
C LEU A 62 -3.47 -1.02 -5.80
N HIS A 63 -2.35 -0.50 -6.35
CA HIS A 63 -2.06 -0.45 -7.80
C HIS A 63 -2.18 -1.82 -8.47
N THR A 64 -1.67 -2.85 -7.80
CA THR A 64 -1.75 -4.23 -8.26
C THR A 64 -1.97 -5.09 -7.04
N ILE A 65 -3.14 -5.73 -6.94
CA ILE A 65 -3.54 -6.56 -5.79
C ILE A 65 -3.43 -8.03 -6.20
N LEU A 66 -2.60 -8.79 -5.49
CA LEU A 66 -2.53 -10.25 -5.59
C LEU A 66 -3.51 -10.86 -4.60
N LEU A 67 -4.45 -11.66 -5.12
CA LEU A 67 -5.43 -12.40 -4.32
C LEU A 67 -5.26 -13.90 -4.62
N PRO A 68 -4.16 -14.53 -4.16
CA PRO A 68 -3.82 -15.90 -4.56
C PRO A 68 -4.84 -16.94 -4.07
N GLU A 69 -5.54 -16.64 -2.97
CA GLU A 69 -6.54 -17.52 -2.38
C GLU A 69 -7.95 -16.97 -2.53
N SER A 70 -8.93 -17.86 -2.70
CA SER A 70 -10.35 -17.50 -2.73
C SER A 70 -10.82 -16.77 -1.46
N ARG A 71 -10.18 -17.05 -0.31
CA ARG A 71 -10.40 -16.32 0.94
C ARG A 71 -10.03 -14.83 0.80
N ASN A 72 -8.92 -14.52 0.13
CA ASN A 72 -8.44 -13.15 -0.05
C ASN A 72 -9.41 -12.35 -0.93
N VAL A 73 -10.00 -12.98 -1.95
CA VAL A 73 -11.06 -12.38 -2.77
C VAL A 73 -12.29 -12.01 -1.93
N ARG A 74 -12.76 -12.92 -1.07
CA ARG A 74 -13.90 -12.64 -0.18
C ARG A 74 -13.60 -11.48 0.78
N LEU A 75 -12.42 -11.48 1.40
CA LEU A 75 -12.01 -10.39 2.29
C LEU A 75 -11.88 -9.06 1.56
N PHE A 76 -11.39 -9.07 0.32
CA PHE A 76 -11.31 -7.87 -0.52
C PHE A 76 -12.71 -7.30 -0.80
N VAL A 77 -13.66 -8.13 -1.21
CA VAL A 77 -15.06 -7.70 -1.41
C VAL A 77 -15.67 -7.14 -0.12
N GLN A 78 -15.43 -7.78 1.02
CA GLN A 78 -15.90 -7.29 2.31
C GLN A 78 -15.29 -5.92 2.65
N ALA A 79 -14.01 -5.71 2.37
CA ALA A 79 -13.35 -4.42 2.58
C ALA A 79 -13.93 -3.31 1.69
N LEU A 80 -14.36 -3.63 0.46
CA LEU A 80 -15.06 -2.66 -0.40
C LEU A 80 -16.40 -2.23 0.21
N PHE A 81 -17.20 -3.17 0.72
CA PHE A 81 -18.44 -2.83 1.42
C PHE A 81 -18.18 -1.96 2.65
N MET A 82 -17.15 -2.27 3.45
CA MET A 82 -16.78 -1.42 4.59
C MET A 82 -16.40 0.00 4.17
N GLN A 83 -15.78 0.18 3.01
CA GLN A 83 -15.41 1.50 2.48
C GLN A 83 -16.64 2.32 2.03
N GLU A 84 -17.67 1.67 1.50
CA GLU A 84 -18.95 2.36 1.23
C GLU A 84 -19.61 2.85 2.52
N GLU A 85 -19.59 2.04 3.58
CA GLU A 85 -20.14 2.44 4.88
C GLU A 85 -19.33 3.59 5.50
N TYR A 86 -18.00 3.54 5.43
CA TYR A 86 -17.15 4.64 5.86
C TYR A 86 -17.41 5.92 5.09
N LYS A 87 -17.70 5.81 3.78
CA LYS A 87 -18.08 6.96 2.95
C LYS A 87 -19.40 7.58 3.39
N LYS A 88 -20.42 6.75 3.66
CA LYS A 88 -21.72 7.22 4.19
C LYS A 88 -21.55 7.92 5.54
N ALA A 89 -20.68 7.40 6.40
CA ALA A 89 -20.40 7.94 7.73
C ALA A 89 -19.45 9.15 7.73
N SER A 90 -18.94 9.61 6.57
CA SER A 90 -17.87 10.62 6.48
C SER A 90 -16.65 10.29 7.36
N SER A 91 -16.37 8.99 7.50
CA SER A 91 -15.29 8.49 8.33
C SER A 91 -13.93 8.88 7.77
N ASP A 92 -13.00 9.18 8.67
CA ASP A 92 -11.59 9.41 8.35
C ASP A 92 -10.88 8.20 7.73
N LEU A 93 -11.51 7.02 7.83
CA LEU A 93 -11.09 5.76 7.24
C LEU A 93 -11.60 5.55 5.81
N GLN A 94 -12.43 6.47 5.29
CA GLN A 94 -12.83 6.42 3.89
C GLN A 94 -11.60 6.66 3.00
N TYR A 95 -11.50 5.88 1.95
CA TYR A 95 -10.48 6.03 0.92
C TYR A 95 -11.17 6.15 -0.43
N GLN A 96 -10.89 7.26 -1.14
CA GLN A 96 -11.31 7.39 -2.53
C GLN A 96 -10.36 6.58 -3.40
N TYR A 97 -10.76 5.36 -3.72
CA TYR A 97 -10.14 4.63 -4.81
C TYR A 97 -10.29 5.47 -6.09
N ALA A 98 -9.18 5.84 -6.73
CA ALA A 98 -9.23 6.40 -8.06
C ALA A 98 -10.00 5.42 -8.96
N PRO A 99 -10.93 5.88 -9.81
CA PRO A 99 -11.71 4.99 -10.67
C PRO A 99 -10.72 4.21 -11.53
N ARG A 100 -10.65 2.89 -11.35
CA ARG A 100 -9.81 2.03 -12.19
C ARG A 100 -10.65 1.27 -13.18
N HIS A 101 -10.16 1.27 -14.41
CA HIS A 101 -10.54 0.34 -15.45
C HIS A 101 -10.36 -1.09 -14.95
N LEU A 102 -11.48 -1.74 -14.63
CA LEU A 102 -11.57 -3.19 -14.49
C LEU A 102 -11.33 -3.80 -15.88
N SER A 103 -10.10 -4.15 -16.22
CA SER A 103 -9.85 -5.18 -17.23
C SER A 103 -9.74 -6.51 -16.50
N LEU A 104 -10.87 -7.21 -16.40
CA LEU A 104 -10.87 -8.64 -16.11
C LEU A 104 -10.25 -9.35 -17.33
N TRP A 105 -9.15 -10.06 -17.11
CA TRP A 105 -8.63 -11.08 -18.02
C TRP A 105 -9.19 -12.43 -17.60
#